data_AF-A0A848YC33-F1
#
_entry.id   AF-A0A848YC33-F1
#
_cell.length_a   1.000
_cell.length_b   1.000
_cell.length_c   1.000
_cell.angle_alpha   90.00
_cell.angle_beta   90.00
_cell.angle_gamma   90.00
#
_symmetry.space_group_name_H-M   'P 1'
#
loop_
_entity.id
_entity.type
_entity.pdbx_description
1 polymer ?
#
loop_
_entity_poly.entity_id
_entity_poly.type
_entity_poly.pdbx_seq_one_letter_code
_entity_poly.pdbx_strand_id
1 'polypeptide(L)'
;MCALFDIRDEQIHQLTGPGKDNLELVAQMVDRLPVAIQSGVSAIIAVPGAEPQLLDAKSALDALSKGPHLICHAGFLVRRLAFVCEAGQALQRACLEQRHLDAAELFAFVMPAKFALPTPLGLARALGFPAGELGMEPTGLLKRCVRALLSQQIGPNYPNIRETAQVAAFLERANWPWARVVLAALEATGAKIDPSTFGTGLNVWDRLPDWEEGGPRPQPGNEPVSGEEAMEALSA
;
A
#
# COMPACT_ATOMS: atom_id res chain seq x y z
N MET A 1 -14.48 -2.77 -28.16
CA MET A 1 -14.34 -1.29 -28.16
C MET A 1 -15.08 -0.80 -26.94
N CYS A 2 -14.40 -0.73 -25.78
CA CYS A 2 -15.03 -0.52 -24.48
C CYS A 2 -14.54 0.81 -23.91
N ALA A 3 -15.45 1.78 -23.78
CA ALA A 3 -15.18 3.17 -23.41
C ALA A 3 -14.87 3.39 -21.91
N LEU A 4 -14.33 2.38 -21.23
CA LEU A 4 -13.91 2.44 -19.81
C LEU A 4 -12.38 2.53 -19.64
N PHE A 5 -11.63 2.47 -20.75
CA PHE A 5 -10.17 2.29 -20.76
C PHE A 5 -9.34 3.59 -20.78
N ASP A 6 -9.99 4.77 -20.76
CA ASP A 6 -9.36 6.11 -20.88
C ASP A 6 -9.09 6.82 -19.54
N ILE A 7 -9.47 6.21 -18.41
CA ILE A 7 -9.17 6.77 -17.07
C ILE A 7 -7.65 6.72 -16.76
N ARG A 8 -6.88 5.95 -17.53
CA ARG A 8 -5.46 5.64 -17.25
C ARG A 8 -4.49 6.80 -17.47
N ASP A 9 -4.74 7.68 -18.43
CA ASP A 9 -3.82 8.77 -18.77
C ASP A 9 -4.48 10.14 -18.72
N GLU A 10 -5.72 10.34 -19.18
CA GLU A 10 -6.32 11.68 -19.22
C GLU A 10 -6.63 12.25 -17.82
N GLN A 11 -7.19 11.44 -16.91
CA GLN A 11 -7.53 11.91 -15.55
C GLN A 11 -6.30 12.08 -14.67
N ILE A 12 -5.26 11.27 -14.89
CA ILE A 12 -3.99 11.39 -14.17
C ILE A 12 -3.16 12.56 -14.74
N HIS A 13 -3.21 12.81 -16.06
CA HIS A 13 -2.58 13.98 -16.67
C HIS A 13 -3.23 15.29 -16.22
N GLN A 14 -4.52 15.28 -15.85
CA GLN A 14 -5.19 16.42 -15.24
C GLN A 14 -4.72 16.72 -13.80
N LEU A 15 -3.98 15.81 -13.14
CA LEU A 15 -3.46 16.01 -11.78
C LEU A 15 -2.15 16.82 -11.72
N THR A 16 -1.58 17.24 -12.86
CA THR A 16 -0.27 17.91 -12.91
C THR A 16 -0.34 19.45 -12.81
N GLY A 17 -1.22 19.98 -11.95
CA GLY A 17 -1.35 21.42 -11.68
C GLY A 17 -1.15 21.77 -10.20
N PRO A 18 -0.67 22.97 -9.82
CA PRO A 18 -0.46 23.31 -8.41
C PRO A 18 -1.78 23.72 -7.73
N GLY A 19 -2.23 23.01 -6.68
CA GLY A 19 -3.33 23.51 -5.82
C GLY A 19 -4.11 22.46 -5.03
N LYS A 20 -4.95 22.94 -4.10
CA LYS A 20 -5.91 22.13 -3.31
C LYS A 20 -6.87 21.31 -4.18
N ASP A 21 -7.07 21.74 -5.42
CA ASP A 21 -7.87 21.07 -6.45
C ASP A 21 -7.40 19.64 -6.68
N ASN A 22 -6.10 19.34 -6.49
CA ASN A 22 -5.55 17.99 -6.68
C ASN A 22 -6.10 16.99 -5.66
N LEU A 23 -6.30 17.37 -4.39
CA LEU A 23 -6.82 16.44 -3.38
C LEU A 23 -8.29 16.09 -3.64
N GLU A 24 -9.06 17.04 -4.14
CA GLU A 24 -10.45 16.84 -4.52
C GLU A 24 -10.55 15.97 -5.80
N LEU A 25 -9.71 16.22 -6.80
CA LEU A 25 -9.60 15.37 -7.99
C LEU A 25 -9.18 13.93 -7.63
N VAL A 26 -8.22 13.76 -6.72
CA VAL A 26 -7.81 12.45 -6.21
C VAL A 26 -8.97 11.75 -5.51
N ALA A 27 -9.73 12.46 -4.67
CA ALA A 27 -10.91 11.89 -4.01
C ALA A 27 -11.98 11.44 -5.02
N GLN A 28 -12.28 12.28 -6.01
CA GLN A 28 -13.22 11.96 -7.09
C GLN A 28 -12.76 10.77 -7.93
N MET A 29 -11.45 10.68 -8.22
CA MET A 29 -10.86 9.52 -8.89
C MET A 29 -11.11 8.25 -8.08
N VAL A 30 -10.79 8.24 -6.78
CA VAL A 30 -10.98 7.07 -5.89
C VAL A 30 -12.45 6.61 -5.88
N ASP A 31 -13.40 7.55 -5.86
CA ASP A 31 -14.82 7.22 -5.85
C ASP A 31 -15.30 6.59 -7.17
N ARG A 32 -14.63 6.88 -8.28
CA ARG A 32 -14.89 6.29 -9.61
C ARG A 32 -14.15 4.97 -9.87
N LEU A 33 -13.32 4.49 -8.94
CA LEU A 33 -12.68 3.20 -9.12
C LEU A 33 -13.67 2.05 -8.86
N PRO A 34 -13.68 1.02 -9.73
CA PRO A 34 -14.30 -0.25 -9.38
C PRO A 34 -13.50 -0.91 -8.25
N VAL A 35 -14.18 -1.52 -7.30
CA VAL A 35 -13.57 -2.13 -6.11
C VAL A 35 -13.77 -3.64 -6.16
N ALA A 36 -12.74 -4.40 -5.80
CA ALA A 36 -12.86 -5.83 -5.57
C ALA A 36 -12.39 -6.20 -4.16
N ILE A 37 -13.26 -6.81 -3.37
CA ILE A 37 -13.01 -7.22 -1.97
C ILE A 37 -13.23 -8.71 -1.82
N GLN A 38 -12.35 -9.39 -1.10
CA GLN A 38 -12.54 -10.78 -0.72
C GLN A 38 -13.77 -10.97 0.17
N SER A 39 -14.59 -11.99 -0.12
CA SER A 39 -15.72 -12.40 0.72
C SER A 39 -15.79 -13.94 0.78
N GLY A 40 -15.22 -14.53 1.84
CA GLY A 40 -15.10 -15.99 1.98
C GLY A 40 -14.26 -16.63 0.88
N VAL A 41 -14.91 -17.43 0.03
CA VAL A 41 -14.32 -18.05 -1.19
C VAL A 41 -14.70 -17.32 -2.48
N SER A 42 -15.43 -16.22 -2.34
CA SER A 42 -15.98 -15.37 -3.39
C SER A 42 -15.35 -13.97 -3.32
N ALA A 43 -15.78 -13.07 -4.20
CA ALA A 43 -15.41 -11.65 -4.11
C ALA A 43 -16.62 -10.75 -4.36
N ILE A 44 -16.66 -9.62 -3.66
CA ILE A 44 -17.60 -8.54 -3.94
C ILE A 44 -16.94 -7.64 -4.99
N ILE A 45 -17.61 -7.45 -6.12
CA ILE A 45 -17.22 -6.49 -7.15
C ILE A 45 -18.21 -5.32 -7.11
N ALA A 46 -17.71 -4.12 -6.84
CA ALA A 46 -18.50 -2.89 -6.85
C ALA A 46 -18.03 -1.99 -7.97
N VAL A 47 -18.86 -1.82 -9.00
CA VAL A 47 -18.64 -0.87 -10.10
C VAL A 47 -19.36 0.44 -9.75
N PRO A 48 -18.76 1.62 -10.01
CA PRO A 48 -19.43 2.89 -9.74
C PRO A 48 -20.78 3.00 -10.46
N GLY A 49 -21.81 3.45 -9.74
CA GLY A 49 -23.16 3.60 -10.28
C GLY A 49 -23.96 2.30 -10.42
N ALA A 50 -23.41 1.15 -10.03
CA ALA A 50 -24.11 -0.12 -9.94
C ALA A 50 -24.12 -0.64 -8.50
N GLU A 51 -25.08 -1.51 -8.17
CA GLU A 51 -25.07 -2.20 -6.89
C GLU A 51 -23.88 -3.17 -6.80
N PRO A 52 -23.20 -3.27 -5.64
CA PRO A 52 -22.15 -4.27 -5.43
C PRO A 52 -22.68 -5.70 -5.62
N GLN A 53 -21.93 -6.51 -6.37
CA GLN A 53 -22.30 -7.88 -6.66
C GLN A 53 -21.37 -8.86 -5.96
N LEU A 54 -21.92 -9.86 -5.29
CA LEU A 54 -21.17 -11.01 -4.79
C LEU A 54 -21.00 -12.01 -5.94
N LEU A 55 -19.77 -12.17 -6.42
CA LEU A 55 -19.43 -13.08 -7.50
C LEU A 55 -18.71 -14.31 -6.97
N ASP A 56 -18.99 -15.48 -7.55
CA ASP A 56 -18.20 -16.68 -7.32
C ASP A 56 -16.74 -16.51 -7.77
N ALA A 57 -15.86 -17.44 -7.39
CA ALA A 57 -14.44 -17.32 -7.65
C ALA A 57 -14.09 -17.18 -9.15
N LYS A 58 -14.81 -17.91 -10.02
CA LYS A 58 -14.57 -17.87 -11.47
C LYS A 58 -15.00 -16.55 -12.08
N SER A 59 -16.19 -16.08 -11.76
CA SER A 59 -16.75 -14.82 -12.26
C SER A 59 -15.99 -13.61 -11.70
N ALA A 60 -15.52 -13.70 -10.46
CA ALA A 60 -14.65 -12.69 -9.86
C ALA A 60 -13.30 -12.58 -10.59
N LEU A 61 -12.65 -13.70 -10.93
CA LEU A 61 -11.41 -13.66 -11.74
C LEU A 61 -11.66 -13.13 -13.15
N ASP A 62 -12.76 -13.52 -13.79
CA ASP A 62 -13.12 -12.98 -15.10
C ASP A 62 -13.29 -11.45 -15.03
N ALA A 63 -13.97 -10.94 -14.00
CA ALA A 63 -14.08 -9.51 -13.74
C ALA A 63 -12.71 -8.84 -13.50
N LEU A 64 -11.87 -9.43 -12.64
CA LEU A 64 -10.52 -8.93 -12.35
C LEU A 64 -9.61 -8.91 -13.57
N SER A 65 -9.77 -9.83 -14.52
CA SER A 65 -8.98 -9.89 -15.75
C SER A 65 -9.32 -8.80 -16.76
N LYS A 66 -10.49 -8.14 -16.62
CA LYS A 66 -10.97 -7.12 -17.57
C LYS A 66 -10.40 -5.73 -17.32
N GLY A 67 -9.81 -5.48 -16.14
CA GLY A 67 -9.22 -4.18 -15.86
C GLY A 67 -8.80 -3.97 -14.40
N PRO A 68 -8.15 -2.83 -14.13
CA PRO A 68 -7.71 -2.46 -12.79
C PRO A 68 -8.91 -2.24 -11.85
N HIS A 69 -8.69 -2.53 -10.57
CA HIS A 69 -9.65 -2.36 -9.49
C HIS A 69 -8.91 -1.78 -8.29
N LEU A 70 -9.62 -1.09 -7.42
CA LEU A 70 -9.17 -0.84 -6.07
C LEU A 70 -9.33 -2.12 -5.25
N ILE A 71 -8.22 -2.64 -4.72
CA ILE A 71 -8.16 -3.92 -4.00
C ILE A 71 -7.34 -3.71 -2.72
N CYS A 72 -7.54 -4.58 -1.73
CA CYS A 72 -6.58 -4.73 -0.63
C CYS A 72 -5.93 -6.11 -0.77
N HIS A 73 -4.63 -6.15 -1.04
CA HIS A 73 -3.83 -7.35 -1.22
C HIS A 73 -4.22 -8.18 -2.48
N ALA A 74 -3.97 -7.61 -3.67
CA ALA A 74 -4.29 -8.19 -4.97
C ALA A 74 -3.69 -9.59 -5.16
N GLY A 75 -2.42 -9.76 -4.77
CA GLY A 75 -1.74 -11.07 -4.80
C GLY A 75 -2.49 -12.15 -4.04
N PHE A 76 -2.96 -11.84 -2.83
CA PHE A 76 -3.75 -12.78 -2.02
C PHE A 76 -5.12 -13.03 -2.63
N LEU A 77 -5.85 -11.98 -3.00
CA LEU A 77 -7.20 -12.11 -3.58
C LEU A 77 -7.18 -13.00 -4.83
N VAL A 78 -6.33 -12.67 -5.81
CA VAL A 78 -6.25 -13.41 -7.08
C VAL A 78 -5.83 -14.86 -6.85
N ARG A 79 -4.80 -15.10 -6.03
CA ARG A 79 -4.33 -16.47 -5.72
C ARG A 79 -5.40 -17.30 -5.03
N ARG A 80 -6.14 -16.69 -4.09
CA ARG A 80 -7.21 -17.38 -3.36
C ARG A 80 -8.35 -17.76 -4.29
N LEU A 81 -8.83 -16.84 -5.12
CA LEU A 81 -9.91 -17.13 -6.07
C LEU A 81 -9.45 -18.18 -7.09
N ALA A 82 -8.22 -18.07 -7.60
CA ALA A 82 -7.66 -19.03 -8.55
C ALA A 82 -7.54 -20.44 -7.96
N PHE A 83 -7.17 -20.54 -6.67
CA PHE A 83 -7.17 -21.82 -5.97
C PHE A 83 -8.58 -22.41 -5.85
N VAL A 84 -9.58 -21.61 -5.47
CA VAL A 84 -10.96 -22.07 -5.27
C VAL A 84 -11.61 -22.60 -6.55
N CYS A 85 -11.37 -21.96 -7.69
CA CYS A 85 -11.95 -22.37 -8.97
C CYS A 85 -10.99 -23.16 -9.88
N GLU A 86 -9.85 -23.59 -9.34
CA GLU A 86 -8.82 -24.35 -10.06
C GLU A 86 -8.36 -23.65 -11.36
N ALA A 87 -8.24 -22.33 -11.33
CA ALA A 87 -7.83 -21.56 -12.49
C ALA A 87 -6.35 -21.79 -12.85
N GLY A 88 -6.07 -21.92 -14.14
CA GLY A 88 -4.71 -22.05 -14.65
C GLY A 88 -3.86 -20.79 -14.44
N GLN A 89 -2.53 -20.97 -14.46
CA GLN A 89 -1.55 -19.90 -14.25
C GLN A 89 -1.71 -18.71 -15.23
N ALA A 90 -2.16 -18.96 -16.46
CA ALA A 90 -2.36 -17.92 -17.46
C ALA A 90 -3.42 -16.88 -17.03
N LEU A 91 -4.57 -17.33 -16.49
CA LEU A 91 -5.62 -16.43 -16.02
C LEU A 91 -5.17 -15.68 -14.76
N GLN A 92 -4.51 -16.36 -13.83
CA GLN A 92 -3.94 -15.74 -12.65
C GLN A 92 -2.97 -14.61 -13.01
N ARG A 93 -2.06 -14.87 -13.97
CA ARG A 93 -1.11 -13.87 -14.46
C ARG A 93 -1.83 -12.69 -15.12
N ALA A 94 -2.81 -12.97 -15.99
CA ALA A 94 -3.60 -11.94 -16.65
C ALA A 94 -4.33 -11.01 -15.66
N CYS A 95 -4.82 -11.55 -14.53
CA CYS A 95 -5.40 -10.75 -13.46
C CYS A 95 -4.33 -9.87 -12.78
N LEU A 96 -3.20 -10.44 -12.37
CA LEU A 96 -2.14 -9.70 -11.67
C LEU A 96 -1.52 -8.60 -12.54
N GLU A 97 -1.46 -8.77 -13.86
CA GLU A 97 -0.92 -7.78 -14.79
C GLU A 97 -1.88 -6.61 -15.06
N GLN A 98 -3.12 -6.62 -14.55
CA GLN A 98 -4.08 -5.52 -14.74
C GLN A 98 -3.71 -4.20 -14.02
N ARG A 99 -2.62 -4.17 -13.26
CA ARG A 99 -2.18 -2.98 -12.50
C ARG A 99 -3.26 -2.48 -11.54
N HIS A 100 -3.77 -3.39 -10.71
CA HIS A 100 -4.71 -3.03 -9.65
C HIS A 100 -4.12 -1.99 -8.71
N LEU A 101 -4.98 -1.10 -8.21
CA LEU A 101 -4.63 -0.12 -7.20
C LEU A 101 -4.73 -0.83 -5.84
N ASP A 102 -3.60 -1.34 -5.34
CA ASP A 102 -3.59 -2.09 -4.08
C ASP A 102 -3.42 -1.15 -2.89
N ALA A 103 -4.44 -1.05 -2.05
CA ALA A 103 -4.45 -0.22 -0.85
C ALA A 103 -3.42 -0.67 0.20
N ALA A 104 -3.04 -1.95 0.24
CA ALA A 104 -1.99 -2.42 1.14
C ALA A 104 -0.61 -1.92 0.70
N GLU A 105 -0.36 -1.84 -0.62
CA GLU A 105 0.87 -1.23 -1.16
C GLU A 105 0.91 0.27 -0.86
N LEU A 106 -0.21 0.99 -1.08
CA LEU A 106 -0.30 2.41 -0.74
C LEU A 106 -0.08 2.65 0.75
N PHE A 107 -0.68 1.83 1.61
CA PHE A 107 -0.49 1.91 3.06
C PHE A 107 0.98 1.71 3.43
N ALA A 108 1.63 0.66 2.90
CA ALA A 108 3.03 0.37 3.19
C ALA A 108 3.96 1.50 2.73
N PHE A 109 3.63 2.16 1.62
CA PHE A 109 4.36 3.31 1.11
C PHE A 109 4.17 4.55 1.98
N VAL A 110 2.93 4.91 2.33
CA VAL A 110 2.60 6.16 3.04
C VAL A 110 2.93 6.06 4.53
N MET A 111 2.73 4.90 5.13
CA MET A 111 2.89 4.63 6.57
C MET A 111 3.96 3.54 6.80
N PRO A 112 5.22 3.77 6.41
CA PRO A 112 6.26 2.76 6.56
C PRO A 112 6.44 2.37 8.03
N ALA A 113 6.75 1.09 8.27
CA ALA A 113 6.91 0.49 9.60
C ALA A 113 5.67 0.57 10.52
N LYS A 114 4.47 0.84 9.99
CA LYS A 114 3.21 0.66 10.72
C LYS A 114 2.61 -0.71 10.41
N PHE A 115 2.22 -1.42 11.46
CA PHE A 115 1.52 -2.69 11.30
C PHE A 115 0.06 -2.47 10.93
N ALA A 116 -0.42 -3.22 9.93
CA ALA A 116 -1.83 -3.31 9.61
C ALA A 116 -2.16 -4.70 9.05
N LEU A 117 -3.36 -5.19 9.35
CA LEU A 117 -3.90 -6.34 8.64
C LEU A 117 -4.32 -5.88 7.23
N PRO A 118 -3.94 -6.60 6.16
CA PRO A 118 -4.21 -6.20 4.78
C PRO A 118 -5.66 -6.54 4.38
N THR A 119 -6.61 -5.95 5.10
CA THR A 119 -8.05 -6.00 4.87
C THR A 119 -8.64 -4.60 5.05
N PRO A 120 -9.80 -4.25 4.47
CA PRO A 120 -10.39 -2.92 4.66
C PRO A 120 -10.55 -2.52 6.14
N LEU A 121 -11.05 -3.45 6.97
CA LEU A 121 -11.19 -3.25 8.41
C LEU A 121 -9.84 -3.14 9.13
N GLY A 122 -8.86 -3.94 8.71
CA GLY A 122 -7.49 -3.92 9.25
C GLY A 122 -6.79 -2.59 9.00
N LEU A 123 -6.89 -2.07 7.77
CA LEU A 123 -6.38 -0.76 7.40
C LEU A 123 -7.10 0.37 8.15
N ALA A 124 -8.44 0.33 8.23
CA ALA A 124 -9.23 1.33 8.95
C ALA A 124 -8.82 1.41 10.43
N ARG A 125 -8.60 0.27 11.08
CA ARG A 125 -8.10 0.21 12.47
C ARG A 125 -6.70 0.79 12.60
N ALA A 126 -5.79 0.45 11.70
CA ALA A 126 -4.43 0.98 11.70
C ALA A 126 -4.39 2.51 11.45
N LEU A 127 -5.36 3.03 10.69
CA LEU A 127 -5.58 4.46 10.47
C LEU A 127 -6.32 5.14 11.63
N GLY A 128 -6.73 4.41 12.66
CA GLY A 128 -7.38 4.96 13.85
C GLY A 128 -8.82 5.42 13.63
N PHE A 129 -9.54 4.82 12.67
CA PHE A 129 -10.95 5.20 12.43
C PHE A 129 -11.83 4.91 13.66
N PRO A 130 -12.78 5.81 13.98
CA PRO A 130 -13.66 5.64 15.12
C PRO A 130 -14.58 4.43 14.93
N ALA A 131 -15.04 3.82 16.03
CA ALA A 131 -15.85 2.60 16.00
C ALA A 131 -17.11 2.72 15.11
N GLY A 132 -17.74 3.90 15.07
CA GLY A 132 -18.90 4.16 14.21
C GLY A 132 -18.62 4.09 12.71
N GLU A 133 -17.37 4.31 12.28
CA GLU A 133 -16.96 4.19 10.87
C GLU A 133 -16.51 2.77 10.50
N LEU A 134 -16.19 1.92 11.48
CA LEU A 134 -15.72 0.55 11.23
C LEU A 134 -16.82 -0.39 10.72
N GLY A 135 -18.10 -0.02 10.91
CA GLY A 135 -19.27 -0.76 10.43
C GLY A 135 -19.67 -0.46 8.98
N MET A 136 -18.93 0.40 8.27
CA MET A 136 -19.19 0.67 6.85
C MET A 136 -19.04 -0.60 6.00
N GLU A 137 -19.81 -0.66 4.90
CA GLU A 137 -19.63 -1.70 3.88
C GLU A 137 -18.17 -1.79 3.41
N PRO A 138 -17.59 -2.99 3.24
CA PRO A 138 -16.15 -3.15 3.01
C PRO A 138 -15.58 -2.38 1.82
N THR A 139 -16.37 -2.22 0.75
CA THR A 139 -15.97 -1.48 -0.45
C THR A 139 -15.88 0.03 -0.18
N GLY A 140 -16.85 0.59 0.55
CA GLY A 140 -16.85 1.97 1.00
C GLY A 140 -15.78 2.25 2.04
N LEU A 141 -15.55 1.31 2.96
CA LEU A 141 -14.49 1.39 3.96
C LEU A 141 -13.11 1.42 3.31
N LEU A 142 -12.87 0.62 2.27
CA LEU A 142 -11.60 0.63 1.55
C LEU A 142 -11.36 1.97 0.84
N LYS A 143 -12.36 2.51 0.14
CA LYS A 143 -12.28 3.86 -0.47
C LYS A 143 -11.99 4.94 0.57
N ARG A 144 -12.63 4.86 1.74
CA ARG A 144 -12.37 5.78 2.87
C ARG A 144 -10.93 5.67 3.37
N CYS A 145 -10.38 4.46 3.52
CA CYS A 145 -8.99 4.25 3.92
C CYS A 145 -8.00 4.89 2.94
N VAL A 146 -8.19 4.65 1.64
CA VAL A 146 -7.34 5.24 0.59
C VAL A 146 -7.40 6.77 0.61
N ARG A 147 -8.60 7.35 0.72
CA ARG A 147 -8.73 8.81 0.83
C ARG A 147 -8.00 9.34 2.07
N ALA A 148 -8.13 8.68 3.22
CA ALA A 148 -7.43 9.10 4.44
C ALA A 148 -5.90 9.03 4.28
N LEU A 149 -5.37 7.99 3.62
CA LEU A 149 -3.95 7.90 3.29
C LEU A 149 -3.50 9.09 2.42
N LEU A 150 -4.25 9.41 1.37
CA LEU A 150 -3.86 10.42 0.39
C LEU A 150 -4.09 11.88 0.84
N SER A 151 -5.07 12.15 1.71
CA SER A 151 -5.43 13.52 2.10
C SER A 151 -5.13 13.87 3.55
N GLN A 152 -5.09 12.89 4.45
CA GLN A 152 -4.85 13.13 5.88
C GLN A 152 -3.43 12.77 6.29
N GLN A 153 -2.89 11.66 5.76
CA GLN A 153 -1.52 11.25 6.09
C GLN A 153 -0.51 12.02 5.24
N ILE A 154 -0.72 12.12 3.93
CA ILE A 154 0.08 13.01 3.07
C ILE A 154 -0.40 14.46 3.25
N GLY A 155 0.06 15.10 4.32
CA GLY A 155 -0.25 16.50 4.65
C GLY A 155 0.99 17.41 4.72
N PRO A 156 0.81 18.71 5.06
CA PRO A 156 1.91 19.67 5.16
C PRO A 156 3.05 19.27 6.11
N ASN A 157 2.74 18.45 7.11
CA ASN A 157 3.69 17.96 8.12
C ASN A 157 4.19 16.54 7.82
N TYR A 158 3.95 16.01 6.61
CA TYR A 158 4.41 14.68 6.25
C TYR A 158 5.94 14.62 6.33
N PRO A 159 6.54 13.63 7.02
CA PRO A 159 7.98 13.54 7.16
C PRO A 159 8.64 13.19 5.81
N ASN A 160 9.85 13.68 5.58
CA ASN A 160 10.67 13.30 4.43
C ASN A 160 9.94 13.42 3.08
N ILE A 161 9.18 14.51 2.87
CA ILE A 161 8.39 14.73 1.65
C ILE A 161 9.25 14.64 0.38
N ARG A 162 10.44 15.23 0.41
CA ARG A 162 11.35 15.24 -0.74
C ARG A 162 11.77 13.81 -1.14
N GLU A 163 12.14 13.02 -0.15
CA GLU A 163 12.57 11.62 -0.33
C GLU A 163 11.41 10.79 -0.83
N THR A 164 10.25 10.94 -0.20
CA THR A 164 9.03 10.23 -0.59
C THR A 164 8.67 10.55 -2.04
N ALA A 165 8.79 11.82 -2.46
CA ALA A 165 8.57 12.21 -3.84
C ALA A 165 9.61 11.60 -4.80
N GLN A 166 10.87 11.50 -4.40
CA GLN A 166 11.91 10.83 -5.19
C GLN A 166 11.65 9.32 -5.34
N VAL A 167 11.22 8.64 -4.27
CA VAL A 167 10.81 7.23 -4.33
C VAL A 167 9.58 7.07 -5.22
N ALA A 168 8.56 7.93 -5.07
CA ALA A 168 7.37 7.89 -5.91
C ALA A 168 7.70 8.12 -7.39
N ALA A 169 8.58 9.07 -7.73
CA ALA A 169 9.05 9.30 -9.10
C ALA A 169 9.86 8.11 -9.67
N PHE A 170 10.64 7.43 -8.83
CA PHE A 170 11.28 6.18 -9.23
C PHE A 170 10.26 5.07 -9.51
N LEU A 171 9.28 4.90 -8.62
CA LEU A 171 8.22 3.90 -8.75
C LEU A 171 7.27 4.21 -9.92
N GLU A 172 7.10 5.47 -10.30
CA GLU A 172 6.38 5.88 -11.51
C GLU A 172 7.04 5.29 -12.76
N ARG A 173 8.37 5.41 -12.88
CA ARG A 173 9.15 4.78 -13.97
C ARG A 173 9.07 3.25 -13.94
N ALA A 174 8.85 2.67 -12.75
CA ALA A 174 8.59 1.25 -12.56
C ALA A 174 7.11 0.85 -12.77
N ASN A 175 6.25 1.77 -13.22
CA ASN A 175 4.81 1.57 -13.45
C ASN A 175 4.01 1.21 -12.19
N TRP A 176 4.42 1.65 -11.00
CA TRP A 176 3.63 1.48 -9.80
C TRP A 176 2.31 2.27 -9.89
N PRO A 177 1.13 1.64 -9.75
CA PRO A 177 -0.16 2.29 -10.06
C PRO A 177 -0.47 3.54 -9.24
N TRP A 178 0.05 3.63 -8.01
CA TRP A 178 -0.19 4.77 -7.12
C TRP A 178 0.75 5.95 -7.33
N ALA A 179 1.85 5.79 -8.07
CA ALA A 179 2.95 6.74 -8.07
C ALA A 179 2.52 8.18 -8.42
N ARG A 180 1.76 8.35 -9.50
CA ARG A 180 1.28 9.68 -9.95
C ARG A 180 0.27 10.30 -8.99
N VAL A 181 -0.60 9.49 -8.39
CA VAL A 181 -1.60 9.92 -7.40
C VAL A 181 -0.90 10.42 -6.14
N VAL A 182 0.13 9.69 -5.69
CA VAL A 182 0.96 10.08 -4.55
C VAL A 182 1.75 11.36 -4.84
N LEU A 183 2.36 11.48 -6.02
CA LEU A 183 3.06 12.70 -6.44
C LEU A 183 2.13 13.92 -6.43
N ALA A 184 0.92 13.79 -7.01
CA ALA A 184 -0.08 14.86 -6.99
C ALA A 184 -0.52 15.24 -5.56
N ALA A 185 -0.66 14.25 -4.67
CA ALA A 185 -0.97 14.50 -3.26
C ALA A 185 0.19 15.22 -2.54
N LEU A 186 1.45 14.85 -2.82
CA LEU A 186 2.63 15.50 -2.26
C LEU A 186 2.78 16.94 -2.76
N GLU A 187 2.54 17.19 -4.05
CA GLU A 187 2.55 18.55 -4.63
C GLU A 187 1.47 19.44 -4.00
N ALA A 188 0.31 18.89 -3.69
CA ALA A 188 -0.78 19.61 -3.03
C ALA A 188 -0.43 20.07 -1.60
N THR A 189 0.62 19.50 -0.98
CA THR A 189 1.13 19.99 0.32
C THR A 189 1.90 21.31 0.21
N GLY A 190 2.21 21.76 -1.01
CA GLY A 190 3.00 22.96 -1.27
C GLY A 190 4.51 22.76 -1.12
N ALA A 191 4.96 21.52 -0.90
CA ALA A 191 6.37 21.19 -0.86
C ALA A 191 7.01 21.35 -2.24
N LYS A 192 8.14 22.07 -2.31
CA LYS A 192 8.96 22.12 -3.52
C LYS A 192 9.66 20.77 -3.71
N ILE A 193 9.10 19.95 -4.57
CA ILE A 193 9.73 18.71 -5.02
C ILE A 193 10.71 19.12 -6.13
N ASP A 194 12.00 19.14 -5.80
CA ASP A 194 13.07 19.13 -6.80
C ASP A 194 13.59 17.69 -6.91
N PRO A 195 13.07 16.91 -7.88
CA PRO A 195 13.52 15.55 -8.09
C PRO A 195 14.92 15.63 -8.71
N SER A 196 15.93 15.53 -7.85
CA SER A 196 17.31 15.24 -8.24
C SER A 196 17.31 14.23 -9.40
N THR A 197 17.96 14.59 -10.51
CA THR A 197 18.12 13.72 -11.68
C THR A 197 18.85 12.41 -11.33
N PHE A 198 19.63 12.44 -10.25
CA PHE A 198 20.33 11.28 -9.70
C PHE A 198 19.44 10.58 -8.67
N GLY A 199 19.28 9.26 -8.80
CA GLY A 199 18.45 8.39 -7.95
C GLY A 199 18.92 8.22 -6.50
N THR A 200 19.67 9.19 -5.96
CA THR A 200 20.21 9.18 -4.59
C THR A 200 19.12 9.26 -3.51
N GLY A 201 17.87 9.54 -3.89
CA GLY A 201 16.72 9.46 -2.97
C GLY A 201 16.51 8.08 -2.35
N LEU A 202 16.99 7.02 -3.00
CA LEU A 202 16.94 5.65 -2.49
C LEU A 202 18.07 5.33 -1.48
N ASN A 203 19.10 6.17 -1.42
CA ASN A 203 20.20 6.00 -0.48
C ASN A 203 19.83 6.62 0.87
N VAL A 204 18.91 6.00 1.61
CA VAL A 204 18.61 6.41 2.99
C VAL A 204 19.85 6.28 3.90
N TRP A 205 20.74 5.35 3.56
CA TRP A 205 21.98 5.05 4.28
C TRP A 205 22.99 6.20 4.27
N ASP A 206 23.01 7.04 3.23
CA ASP A 206 23.90 8.21 3.11
C ASP A 206 23.66 9.26 4.22
N ARG A 207 22.59 9.09 5.00
CA ARG A 207 22.12 10.03 6.02
C ARG A 207 22.04 9.42 7.41
N LEU A 208 22.34 8.13 7.53
CA LEU A 208 22.51 7.54 8.84
C LEU A 208 23.84 8.04 9.42
N PRO A 209 23.88 8.40 10.71
CA PRO A 209 25.15 8.71 11.34
C PRO A 209 26.05 7.48 11.26
N ASP A 210 27.35 7.72 11.07
CA ASP A 210 28.33 6.65 11.22
C ASP A 210 28.15 6.01 12.61
N TRP A 211 28.02 4.70 12.62
CA TRP A 211 27.94 3.92 13.85
C TRP A 211 29.23 3.10 13.97
N GLU A 212 29.87 3.18 15.13
CA GLU A 212 31.01 2.33 15.44
C GLU A 212 30.50 1.02 16.04
N GLU A 213 30.89 -0.10 15.44
CA GLU A 213 30.72 -1.39 16.08
C GLU A 213 31.69 -1.47 17.26
N GLY A 214 31.16 -1.69 18.47
CA GLY A 214 32.00 -1.87 19.65
C GLY A 214 32.98 -3.01 19.40
N GLY A 215 34.22 -2.86 19.89
CA GLY A 215 35.21 -3.94 19.82
C GLY A 215 34.65 -5.25 20.39
N PRO A 216 35.16 -6.41 19.93
CA PRO A 216 34.70 -7.70 20.43
C PRO A 216 34.78 -7.71 21.97
N ARG A 217 33.83 -8.42 22.61
CA ARG A 217 33.87 -8.59 24.07
C ARG A 217 35.28 -9.02 24.49
N PRO A 218 35.79 -8.50 25.62
CA PRO A 218 37.07 -8.96 26.14
C PRO A 218 37.01 -10.49 26.27
N GLN A 219 38.16 -11.12 26.04
CA GLN A 219 38.31 -12.55 26.26
C GLN A 219 37.78 -12.92 27.67
N PRO A 220 37.07 -14.06 27.81
CA PRO A 220 36.60 -14.52 29.10
C PRO A 220 37.73 -14.50 30.13
N GLY A 221 37.41 -14.14 31.38
CA GLY A 221 38.36 -14.22 32.47
C GLY A 221 38.82 -15.67 32.69
N ASN A 222 40.07 -15.85 33.10
CA ASN A 222 40.61 -17.16 33.52
C ASN A 222 40.50 -17.35 35.03
N GLU A 223 39.52 -16.71 35.67
CA GLU A 223 39.33 -16.83 37.11
C GLU A 223 38.86 -18.26 37.43
N PRO A 224 39.48 -18.92 38.42
CA PRO A 224 39.08 -20.27 38.79
C PRO A 224 37.68 -20.23 39.40
N VAL A 225 36.80 -21.13 38.95
CA VAL A 225 35.53 -21.38 39.63
C VAL A 225 35.81 -22.24 40.86
N SER A 226 35.42 -21.76 42.03
CA SER A 226 35.53 -22.52 43.28
C SER A 226 34.57 -23.71 43.30
N GLY A 227 34.84 -24.69 44.16
CA GLY A 227 33.95 -25.85 44.31
C GLY A 227 32.54 -25.48 44.79
N GLU A 228 32.41 -24.41 45.56
CA GLU A 228 31.13 -23.90 46.08
C GLU A 228 30.30 -23.26 44.96
N GLU A 229 30.91 -22.39 44.15
CA GLU A 229 30.28 -21.78 42.96
C GLU A 229 29.84 -22.84 41.94
N ALA A 230 30.65 -23.89 41.76
CA ALA A 230 30.30 -25.01 40.88
C ALA A 230 29.10 -25.82 41.39
N MET A 231 29.01 -26.05 42.71
CA MET A 231 27.87 -26.75 43.32
C MET A 231 26.59 -25.92 43.24
N GLU A 232 26.68 -24.61 43.49
CA GLU A 232 25.53 -23.71 43.44
C GLU A 232 24.92 -23.68 42.03
N ALA A 233 25.75 -23.55 40.98
CA ALA A 233 25.32 -23.57 39.59
C ALA A 233 24.67 -24.90 39.15
N LEU A 234 25.11 -26.04 39.71
CA LEU A 234 24.54 -27.36 39.41
C LEU A 234 23.22 -27.65 40.16
N SER A 235 22.90 -26.85 41.18
CA SER A 235 21.70 -26.98 41.99
C SER A 235 20.53 -26.10 41.53
N ALA A 236 20.77 -25.22 40.55
CA ALA A 236 19.78 -24.35 39.90
C ALA A 236 19.21 -24.98 38.63
#